data_AF-A0A1J9VGA5-F1
#
_entry.id   AF-A0A1J9VGA5-F1
#
_cell.length_a   1.000
_cell.length_b   1.000
_cell.length_c   1.000
_cell.angle_alpha   90.00
_cell.angle_beta   90.00
_cell.angle_gamma   90.00
#
_symmetry.space_group_name_H-M   'P 1'
#
loop_
_entity.id
_entity.type
_entity.pdbx_description
1 polymer ?
#
loop_
_entity_poly.entity_id
_entity_poly.type
_entity_poly.pdbx_seq_one_letter_code
_entity_poly.pdbx_strand_id
1 'polypeptide(L)'
;MKRLGILLFVLVLGYIFYYDIKIGTLPMLSSYKKTTAAQTINKENTDTKQNKEKETEKEADAAYKAIEVKTGDTVLSITEAINKKKIPSIEKVIDDFKQLNKNTSATKIQVGKSYKFPLYQ
;
A
#
# COMPACT_ATOMS: atom_id res chain seq x y z
N MET A 1 38.29 -32.64 14.18
CA MET A 1 37.65 -31.97 13.03
C MET A 1 36.12 -32.16 12.95
N LYS A 2 35.57 -33.39 13.00
CA LYS A 2 34.11 -33.63 12.83
C LYS A 2 33.21 -32.99 13.90
N ARG A 3 33.65 -33.03 15.18
CA ARG A 3 32.93 -32.39 16.30
C ARG A 3 32.89 -30.86 16.22
N LEU A 4 33.92 -30.26 15.64
CA LEU A 4 33.99 -28.81 15.44
C LEU A 4 33.03 -28.35 14.34
N GLY A 5 32.89 -29.13 13.27
CA GLY A 5 31.91 -28.86 12.21
C GLY A 5 30.46 -28.91 12.71
N ILE A 6 30.13 -29.85 13.60
CA ILE A 6 28.80 -29.94 14.22
C ILE A 6 28.52 -28.70 15.08
N LEU A 7 29.50 -28.23 15.85
CA LEU A 7 29.34 -27.05 16.71
C LEU A 7 29.08 -25.78 15.88
N LEU A 8 29.82 -25.59 14.78
CA LEU A 8 29.60 -24.48 13.84
C LEU A 8 28.22 -24.57 13.17
N PHE A 9 27.78 -25.78 12.79
CA PHE A 9 26.47 -25.97 12.18
C PHE A 9 25.32 -25.60 13.13
N VAL A 10 25.41 -25.99 14.40
CA VAL A 10 24.44 -25.61 15.44
C VAL A 10 24.43 -24.08 15.66
N LEU A 11 25.59 -23.44 15.65
CA LEU A 11 25.70 -21.98 15.80
C LEU A 11 24.98 -21.24 14.63
N VAL A 12 25.21 -21.69 13.40
CA VAL A 12 24.57 -21.11 12.20
C VAL A 12 23.06 -21.33 12.23
N LEU A 13 22.59 -22.53 12.58
CA LEU A 13 21.16 -22.82 12.74
C LEU A 13 20.51 -21.92 13.81
N GLY A 14 21.15 -21.77 14.97
CA GLY A 14 20.68 -20.89 16.03
C GLY A 14 20.58 -19.43 15.60
N TYR A 15 21.56 -18.96 14.83
CA TYR A 15 21.54 -17.61 14.25
C TYR A 15 20.38 -17.41 13.27
N ILE A 16 20.12 -18.39 12.39
CA ILE A 16 19.00 -18.32 11.44
C ILE A 16 17.67 -18.26 12.20
N PHE A 17 17.45 -19.10 13.21
CA PHE A 17 16.21 -19.06 14.01
C PHE A 17 16.06 -17.75 14.79
N TYR A 18 17.14 -17.25 15.38
CA TYR A 18 17.12 -15.94 16.03
C TYR A 18 16.72 -14.84 15.05
N TYR A 19 17.31 -14.84 13.85
CA TYR A 19 17.03 -13.84 12.82
C TYR A 19 15.60 -13.94 12.31
N ASP A 20 15.12 -15.15 12.03
CA ASP A 20 13.77 -15.41 11.53
C ASP A 20 12.69 -14.97 12.54
N ILE A 21 12.87 -15.28 13.83
CA ILE A 21 11.93 -14.89 14.90
C ILE A 21 11.96 -13.38 15.18
N LYS A 22 13.14 -12.74 15.15
CA LYS A 22 13.30 -11.32 15.52
C LYS A 22 12.99 -10.35 14.39
N ILE A 23 13.46 -10.65 13.17
CA ILE A 23 13.35 -9.75 12.02
C ILE A 23 12.10 -10.10 11.20
N GLY A 24 11.68 -11.36 11.20
CA GLY A 24 10.62 -11.85 10.33
C GLY A 24 11.08 -11.90 8.86
N THR A 25 10.50 -12.81 8.09
CA THR A 25 10.78 -12.96 6.65
C THR A 25 9.86 -12.12 5.76
N LEU A 26 8.89 -11.43 6.36
CA LEU A 26 8.06 -10.50 5.61
C LEU A 26 8.91 -9.27 5.28
N PRO A 27 8.99 -8.87 4.00
CA PRO A 27 9.66 -7.63 3.64
C PRO A 27 8.96 -6.50 4.38
N MET A 28 9.65 -5.97 5.38
CA MET A 28 9.29 -4.77 6.09
C MET A 28 9.10 -3.66 5.04
N LEU A 29 7.84 -3.33 4.74
CA LEU A 29 7.40 -2.26 3.82
C LEU A 29 8.06 -0.90 4.12
N SER A 30 8.72 -0.76 5.27
CA SER A 30 9.55 0.40 5.62
C SER A 30 10.75 0.61 4.70
N SER A 31 11.23 -0.42 3.98
CA SER A 31 12.27 -0.25 2.96
C SER A 31 11.75 0.35 1.64
N TYR A 32 10.42 0.39 1.43
CA TYR A 32 9.84 1.08 0.26
C TYR A 32 9.75 2.60 0.44
N LYS A 33 10.10 3.13 1.63
CA LYS A 33 10.14 4.58 1.90
C LYS A 33 11.48 5.25 1.58
N LYS A 34 12.44 4.58 0.91
CA LYS A 34 13.78 5.19 0.65
C LYS A 34 14.31 5.16 -0.79
N THR A 35 13.53 4.79 -1.80
CA THR A 35 13.99 4.94 -3.20
C THR A 35 12.82 5.21 -4.13
N THR A 36 12.41 6.47 -4.25
CA THR A 36 11.96 7.17 -5.48
C THR A 36 11.57 8.58 -5.05
N ALA A 37 12.59 9.39 -4.79
CA ALA A 37 12.47 10.85 -4.75
C ALA A 37 13.72 11.40 -5.42
N ALA A 38 13.85 11.08 -6.71
CA ALA A 38 14.58 11.94 -7.63
C ALA A 38 13.52 12.78 -8.36
N GLN A 39 13.67 14.08 -8.19
CA GLN A 39 13.03 15.19 -8.88
C GLN A 39 11.74 15.79 -8.29
N THR A 40 12.01 16.88 -7.53
CA THR A 40 11.33 18.19 -7.50
C THR A 40 9.94 18.23 -6.84
N ILE A 41 9.62 19.03 -5.80
CA ILE A 41 10.27 20.13 -5.07
C ILE A 41 9.53 20.30 -3.71
N ASN A 42 10.28 20.76 -2.70
CA ASN A 42 9.91 21.40 -1.42
C ASN A 42 9.54 20.59 -0.15
N LYS A 43 10.33 20.92 0.90
CA LYS A 43 10.13 20.76 2.34
C LYS A 43 8.65 20.87 2.77
N GLU A 44 8.22 20.09 3.75
CA GLU A 44 8.25 20.45 5.17
C GLU A 44 7.59 19.37 6.07
N ASN A 45 8.20 19.19 7.25
CA ASN A 45 7.73 18.59 8.51
C ASN A 45 6.87 17.31 8.56
N THR A 46 7.47 16.30 9.20
CA THR A 46 6.98 15.67 10.44
C THR A 46 5.67 16.25 11.00
N ASP A 47 4.58 15.49 11.02
CA ASP A 47 4.00 15.02 12.29
C ASP A 47 2.77 14.13 12.12
N THR A 48 2.57 13.35 13.18
CA THR A 48 1.50 12.39 13.39
C THR A 48 0.14 13.08 13.61
N LYS A 49 -0.94 12.54 13.01
CA LYS A 49 -2.33 12.36 13.55
C LYS A 49 -3.45 12.72 12.55
N GLN A 50 -4.24 11.69 12.25
CA GLN A 50 -5.69 11.62 12.47
C GLN A 50 -6.60 12.82 12.09
N ASN A 51 -7.54 12.52 11.18
CA ASN A 51 -8.84 13.17 10.92
C ASN A 51 -8.86 14.69 10.62
N LYS A 52 -9.15 15.06 9.37
CA LYS A 52 -10.43 15.70 8.99
C LYS A 52 -10.49 15.99 7.48
N GLU A 53 -11.71 15.93 6.97
CA GLU A 53 -12.13 16.48 5.68
C GLU A 53 -11.61 17.91 5.46
N LYS A 54 -11.02 18.19 4.31
CA LYS A 54 -11.53 19.20 3.37
C LYS A 54 -10.79 19.17 2.03
N GLU A 55 -11.53 19.67 1.06
CA GLU A 55 -11.39 19.63 -0.40
C GLU A 55 -10.21 20.44 -0.95
N THR A 56 -10.23 20.58 -2.30
CA THR A 56 -9.48 21.46 -3.22
C THR A 56 -8.19 20.83 -3.80
N GLU A 57 -7.95 20.72 -5.11
CA GLU A 57 -8.45 21.51 -6.25
C GLU A 57 -8.22 20.78 -7.60
N LYS A 58 -9.25 20.87 -8.48
CA LYS A 58 -9.29 20.79 -9.96
C LYS A 58 -8.47 19.76 -10.75
N GLU A 59 -9.18 18.76 -11.31
CA GLU A 59 -9.46 18.61 -12.75
C GLU A 59 -10.50 17.49 -12.95
N ALA A 60 -11.62 17.79 -13.63
CA ALA A 60 -12.72 16.91 -14.08
C ALA A 60 -13.52 16.10 -13.01
N ASP A 61 -14.64 16.68 -12.58
CA ASP A 61 -15.95 16.14 -12.15
C ASP A 61 -16.16 14.62 -11.88
N ALA A 62 -15.31 13.99 -11.05
CA ALA A 62 -15.63 12.69 -10.45
C ALA A 62 -15.41 12.77 -8.95
N ALA A 63 -16.48 12.63 -8.15
CA ALA A 63 -16.36 12.50 -6.71
C ALA A 63 -15.50 11.27 -6.37
N TYR A 64 -14.52 11.43 -5.48
CA TYR A 64 -13.62 10.34 -5.08
C TYR A 64 -13.30 10.38 -3.59
N LYS A 65 -12.87 9.24 -3.05
CA LYS A 65 -12.34 9.10 -1.69
C LYS A 65 -10.93 8.51 -1.71
N ALA A 66 -10.00 9.13 -1.01
CA ALA A 66 -8.64 8.61 -0.84
C ALA A 66 -8.62 7.57 0.28
N ILE A 67 -8.13 6.36 0.00
CA ILE A 67 -8.08 5.25 0.94
C ILE A 67 -6.73 4.55 0.85
N GLU A 68 -6.12 4.29 2.01
CA GLU A 68 -4.93 3.47 2.14
C GLU A 68 -5.28 1.99 2.05
N VAL A 69 -4.61 1.28 1.14
CA VAL A 69 -4.84 -0.14 0.87
C VAL A 69 -4.25 -0.99 1.99
N LYS A 70 -5.07 -1.88 2.56
CA LYS A 70 -4.67 -2.85 3.58
C LYS A 70 -4.47 -4.25 2.98
N THR A 71 -3.89 -5.14 3.76
CA THR A 71 -3.73 -6.54 3.37
C THR A 71 -5.09 -7.17 3.06
N GLY A 72 -5.21 -7.78 1.89
CA GLY A 72 -6.45 -8.42 1.43
C GLY A 72 -7.42 -7.48 0.73
N ASP A 73 -7.15 -6.18 0.71
CA ASP A 73 -7.98 -5.24 -0.05
C ASP A 73 -7.79 -5.42 -1.56
N THR A 74 -8.89 -5.24 -2.29
CA THR A 74 -8.92 -5.15 -3.74
C THR A 74 -9.56 -3.83 -4.14
N VAL A 75 -9.35 -3.40 -5.38
CA VAL A 75 -10.05 -2.20 -5.88
C VAL A 75 -11.55 -2.38 -5.81
N LEU A 76 -12.04 -3.58 -6.11
CA LEU A 76 -13.47 -3.89 -6.06
C LEU A 76 -13.99 -3.84 -4.62
N SER A 77 -13.38 -4.57 -3.68
CA SER A 77 -13.86 -4.63 -2.29
C SER A 77 -13.88 -3.26 -1.60
N ILE A 78 -12.88 -2.41 -1.85
CA ILE A 78 -12.87 -1.03 -1.32
C ILE A 78 -14.00 -0.21 -1.96
N THR A 79 -14.16 -0.30 -3.29
CA THR A 79 -15.18 0.47 -4.02
C THR A 79 -16.59 0.07 -3.59
N GLU A 80 -16.84 -1.21 -3.36
CA GLU A 80 -18.12 -1.72 -2.86
C GLU A 80 -18.40 -1.24 -1.42
N ALA A 81 -17.38 -1.25 -0.57
CA ALA A 81 -17.50 -0.81 0.83
C ALA A 81 -17.92 0.67 0.94
N ILE A 82 -17.45 1.52 0.02
CA ILE A 82 -17.79 2.95 0.01
C ILE A 82 -19.05 3.28 -0.80
N ASN A 83 -19.43 2.45 -1.78
CA ASN A 83 -20.57 2.67 -2.68
C ASN A 83 -21.70 1.66 -2.46
N LYS A 84 -22.21 1.57 -1.23
CA LYS A 84 -23.14 0.51 -0.80
C LYS A 84 -24.46 0.39 -1.58
N LYS A 85 -24.89 1.44 -2.27
CA LYS A 85 -26.22 1.50 -2.92
C LYS A 85 -26.20 1.14 -4.39
N LYS A 86 -25.15 1.52 -5.11
CA LYS A 86 -25.07 1.40 -6.57
C LYS A 86 -23.63 1.24 -6.98
N ILE A 87 -23.29 0.05 -7.47
CA ILE A 87 -21.97 -0.24 -8.05
C ILE A 87 -22.21 -0.48 -9.54
N PRO A 88 -21.50 0.24 -10.43
CA PRO A 88 -21.58 0.02 -11.87
C PRO A 88 -20.89 -1.30 -12.26
N SER A 89 -20.75 -1.57 -13.56
CA SER A 89 -20.00 -2.75 -14.01
C SER A 89 -18.54 -2.69 -13.55
N ILE A 90 -17.92 -3.88 -13.42
CA ILE A 90 -16.54 -4.03 -12.96
C ILE A 90 -15.58 -3.27 -13.88
N GLU A 91 -15.83 -3.29 -15.18
CA GLU A 91 -15.03 -2.57 -16.19
C GLU A 91 -15.03 -1.07 -15.92
N LYS A 92 -16.21 -0.50 -15.62
CA LYS A 92 -16.33 0.92 -15.29
C LYS A 92 -15.56 1.27 -14.02
N VAL A 93 -15.66 0.43 -12.99
CA VAL A 93 -14.91 0.62 -11.74
C VAL A 93 -13.40 0.63 -12.00
N ILE A 94 -12.93 -0.31 -12.81
CA ILE A 94 -11.51 -0.43 -13.16
C ILE A 94 -11.03 0.82 -13.92
N ASP A 95 -11.81 1.30 -14.88
CA ASP A 95 -11.40 2.43 -15.72
C ASP A 95 -11.48 3.77 -14.98
N ASP A 96 -12.54 3.99 -14.18
CA ASP A 96 -12.64 5.16 -13.31
C ASP A 96 -11.47 5.18 -12.30
N PHE A 97 -11.12 4.02 -11.71
CA PHE A 97 -9.98 3.91 -10.82
C PHE A 97 -8.66 4.26 -11.52
N LYS A 98 -8.42 3.74 -12.73
CA LYS A 98 -7.23 4.06 -13.52
C LYS A 98 -7.14 5.56 -13.80
N GLN A 99 -8.25 6.17 -14.21
CA GLN A 99 -8.32 7.60 -14.53
C GLN A 99 -7.98 8.46 -13.31
N LEU A 100 -8.49 8.10 -12.13
CA LEU A 100 -8.20 8.79 -10.88
C LEU A 100 -6.75 8.62 -10.39
N ASN A 101 -6.05 7.56 -10.80
CA ASN A 101 -4.73 7.17 -10.29
C ASN A 101 -3.64 7.11 -11.39
N LYS A 102 -3.66 8.05 -12.35
CA LYS A 102 -2.61 8.18 -13.39
C LYS A 102 -2.38 6.87 -14.18
N ASN A 103 -3.46 6.18 -14.55
CA ASN A 103 -3.46 4.89 -15.25
C ASN A 103 -2.87 3.71 -14.46
N THR A 104 -2.85 3.79 -13.13
CA THR A 104 -2.47 2.65 -12.28
C THR A 104 -3.46 1.50 -12.45
N SER A 105 -2.95 0.30 -12.76
CA SER A 105 -3.79 -0.90 -12.87
C SER A 105 -4.45 -1.24 -11.53
N ALA A 106 -5.76 -1.54 -11.57
CA ALA A 106 -6.53 -1.97 -10.41
C ALA A 106 -5.99 -3.26 -9.75
N THR A 107 -5.27 -4.09 -10.49
CA THR A 107 -4.65 -5.33 -10.00
C THR A 107 -3.26 -5.14 -9.40
N LYS A 108 -2.68 -3.94 -9.48
CA LYS A 108 -1.30 -3.63 -9.04
C LYS A 108 -1.26 -2.68 -7.84
N ILE A 109 -2.37 -2.53 -7.14
CA ILE A 109 -2.41 -1.72 -5.92
C ILE A 109 -1.49 -2.34 -4.85
N GLN A 110 -0.87 -1.48 -4.05
CA GLN A 110 0.11 -1.89 -3.05
C GLN A 110 -0.40 -1.58 -1.64
N VAL A 111 -0.19 -2.53 -0.73
CA VAL A 111 -0.49 -2.35 0.70
C VAL A 111 0.33 -1.18 1.26
N GLY A 112 -0.32 -0.33 2.06
CA GLY A 112 0.27 0.87 2.65
C GLY A 112 0.36 2.07 1.70
N LYS A 113 -0.21 1.98 0.49
CA LYS A 113 -0.35 3.11 -0.44
C LYS A 113 -1.79 3.61 -0.47
N SER A 114 -1.94 4.93 -0.55
CA SER A 114 -3.24 5.57 -0.73
C SER A 114 -3.55 5.77 -2.20
N TYR A 115 -4.75 5.37 -2.60
CA TYR A 115 -5.30 5.57 -3.94
C TYR A 115 -6.64 6.28 -3.86
N LYS A 116 -7.04 6.91 -4.97
CA LYS A 116 -8.34 7.56 -5.12
C LYS A 116 -9.36 6.55 -5.65
N PHE A 117 -10.45 6.36 -4.93
CA PHE A 117 -11.54 5.46 -5.30
C PHE A 117 -12.77 6.26 -5.74
N PRO A 118 -13.42 5.90 -6.85
CA PRO A 118 -14.58 6.63 -7.35
C PRO A 118 -15.77 6.49 -6.41
N LEU A 119 -16.53 7.56 -6.24
CA LEU A 119 -17.80 7.57 -5.53
C LEU A 119 -18.97 7.56 -6.52
N TYR A 120 -19.91 6.66 -6.29
CA TYR A 120 -21.13 6.48 -7.05
C TYR A 120 -22.32 6.84 -6.16
N GLN A 121 -23.20 7.70 -6.65
CA GLN A 121 -24.43 8.11 -5.97
C GLN A 121 -25.60 7.20 -6.35
#